data_AF-A0AAU7JHY9-F1
#
_entry.id   AF-A0AAU7JHY9-F1
#
_cell.length_a   1.000
_cell.length_b   1.000
_cell.length_c   1.000
_cell.angle_alpha   90.00
_cell.angle_beta   90.00
_cell.angle_gamma   90.00
#
_symmetry.space_group_name_H-M   'P 1'
#
loop_
_entity.id
_entity.type
_entity.pdbx_description
1 polymer ?
#
loop_
_entity_poly.entity_id
_entity_poly.type
_entity_poly.pdbx_seq_one_letter_code
_entity_poly.pdbx_strand_id
1 'polypeptide(L)'
;MRAIAMALVLGALATTSAFAETTCKAQATEKKLAGAAMNSFMKKCESDAAKTCSTASAEKKLSGAAKTSFTKKCVSDAVGA
;
A
#
# COMPACT_ATOMS: atom_id res chain seq x y z
N MET A 1 -28.39 -25.50 8.57
CA MET A 1 -27.72 -25.96 9.82
C MET A 1 -26.40 -26.59 9.41
N ARG A 2 -25.19 -26.09 9.65
CA ARG A 2 -24.64 -25.00 10.46
C ARG A 2 -23.42 -24.43 9.71
N ALA A 3 -23.31 -23.10 9.68
CA ALA A 3 -22.10 -22.31 9.46
C ALA A 3 -21.37 -22.40 8.09
N ILE A 4 -22.08 -22.07 7.00
CA ILE A 4 -21.46 -21.45 5.83
C ILE A 4 -21.91 -19.98 5.82
N ALA A 5 -21.11 -19.11 6.43
CA ALA A 5 -21.17 -17.65 6.29
C ALA A 5 -20.07 -17.03 7.15
N MET A 6 -18.79 -17.22 6.78
CA MET A 6 -17.76 -16.25 7.16
C MET A 6 -18.02 -14.99 6.34
N ALA A 7 -18.95 -14.20 6.85
CA ALA A 7 -19.17 -12.82 6.49
C ALA A 7 -17.91 -12.03 6.84
N LEU A 8 -17.20 -11.57 5.80
CA LEU A 8 -16.61 -10.22 5.70
C LEU A 8 -15.90 -10.09 4.35
N VAL A 9 -16.69 -10.27 3.28
CA VAL A 9 -16.50 -9.49 2.06
C VAL A 9 -16.89 -8.05 2.43
N LEU A 10 -15.93 -7.30 2.98
CA LEU A 10 -15.90 -5.85 2.86
C LEU A 10 -15.01 -5.63 1.62
N GLY A 11 -15.60 -5.65 0.44
CA GLY A 11 -16.21 -4.44 -0.06
C GLY A 11 -15.12 -3.70 -0.82
N ALA A 12 -15.01 -4.04 -2.10
CA ALA A 12 -14.21 -3.33 -3.06
C ALA A 12 -14.51 -1.83 -2.98
N LEU A 13 -13.57 -1.05 -2.45
CA LEU A 13 -13.40 0.35 -2.86
C LEU A 13 -12.38 0.34 -3.99
N ALA A 14 -12.84 -0.09 -5.16
CA ALA A 14 -12.37 0.48 -6.41
C ALA A 14 -13.02 1.87 -6.54
N THR A 15 -12.47 2.86 -5.86
CA THR A 15 -12.69 4.26 -6.19
C THR A 15 -11.41 4.76 -6.83
N THR A 16 -11.41 4.79 -8.15
CA THR A 16 -10.54 5.63 -8.94
C THR A 16 -10.83 7.09 -8.58
N SER A 17 -10.07 7.66 -7.66
CA SER A 17 -10.05 9.10 -7.43
C SER A 17 -8.71 9.48 -6.83
N ALA A 18 -7.82 9.99 -7.70
CA ALA A 18 -6.69 10.85 -7.38
C ALA A 18 -6.06 10.60 -5.99
N PHE A 19 -5.09 9.68 -5.90
CA PHE A 19 -4.15 9.70 -4.80
C PHE A 19 -3.27 10.96 -4.95
N ALA A 20 -3.78 12.08 -4.44
CA ALA A 20 -2.93 13.17 -4.00
C ALA A 20 -2.10 12.63 -2.83
N GLU A 21 -0.96 11.99 -3.14
CA GLU A 21 0.16 11.65 -2.24
C GLU A 21 -0.20 11.34 -0.77
N THR A 22 -1.29 10.62 -0.48
CA THR A 22 -1.59 10.23 0.90
C THR A 22 -0.83 8.96 1.22
N THR A 23 0.19 9.13 2.07
CA THR A 23 1.05 8.04 2.53
C THR A 23 0.24 6.91 3.18
N CYS A 24 0.78 5.69 3.22
CA CYS A 24 0.15 4.56 3.91
C CYS A 24 -0.31 4.96 5.32
N LYS A 25 0.54 5.68 6.05
CA LYS A 25 0.28 6.18 7.41
C LYS A 25 -0.89 7.16 7.47
N ALA A 26 -0.99 8.08 6.51
CA ALA A 26 -2.12 9.00 6.40
C ALA A 26 -3.44 8.26 6.15
N GLN A 27 -3.44 7.32 5.18
CA GLN A 27 -4.62 6.53 4.85
C GLN A 27 -5.09 5.65 6.03
N ALA A 28 -4.15 5.09 6.80
CA ALA A 28 -4.51 4.32 7.98
C ALA A 28 -5.16 5.18 9.07
N THR A 29 -4.67 6.40 9.24
CA THR A 29 -5.19 7.36 10.21
C THR A 29 -6.57 7.88 9.79
N GLU A 30 -6.77 8.21 8.51
CA GLU A 30 -8.08 8.61 7.97
C GLU A 30 -9.12 7.51 8.12
N LYS A 31 -8.73 6.25 7.89
CA LYS A 31 -9.58 5.08 8.11
C LYS A 31 -9.75 4.71 9.59
N LYS A 32 -9.13 5.47 10.51
CA LYS A 32 -9.14 5.24 11.96
C LYS A 32 -8.76 3.79 12.32
N LEU A 33 -7.85 3.19 11.54
CA LEU A 33 -7.35 1.85 11.79
C LEU A 33 -6.44 1.88 13.02
N ALA A 34 -6.70 1.00 13.99
CA ALA A 34 -5.91 0.86 15.21
C ALA A 34 -5.49 -0.61 15.43
N GLY A 35 -4.45 -0.80 16.25
CA GLY A 35 -4.00 -2.13 16.68
C GLY A 35 -3.63 -3.07 15.52
N ALA A 36 -4.22 -4.27 15.52
CA ALA A 36 -3.95 -5.29 14.50
C ALA A 36 -4.40 -4.87 13.09
N ALA A 37 -5.50 -4.12 12.98
CA ALA A 37 -6.02 -3.67 11.69
C ALA A 37 -5.08 -2.64 11.04
N MET A 38 -4.53 -1.72 11.84
CA MET A 38 -3.51 -0.77 11.38
C MET A 38 -2.26 -1.49 10.89
N ASN A 39 -1.77 -2.48 11.65
CA ASN A 39 -0.59 -3.25 11.27
C ASN A 39 -0.78 -4.04 9.98
N SER A 40 -1.92 -4.73 9.82
CA SER A 40 -2.23 -5.45 8.59
C SER A 40 -2.35 -4.52 7.39
N PHE A 41 -2.96 -3.34 7.58
CA PHE A 41 -3.03 -2.33 6.54
C PHE A 41 -1.66 -1.76 6.17
N MET A 42 -0.81 -1.41 7.14
CA MET A 42 0.57 -0.96 6.90
C MET A 42 1.35 -2.01 6.11
N LYS A 43 1.34 -3.27 6.55
CA LYS A 43 2.05 -4.37 5.86
C LYS A 43 1.57 -4.54 4.42
N LYS A 44 0.25 -4.46 4.21
CA LYS A 44 -0.33 -4.55 2.86
C LYS A 44 0.12 -3.37 2.00
N CYS A 45 0.03 -2.16 2.55
CA CYS A 45 0.38 -0.93 1.85
C CYS A 45 1.88 -0.86 1.50
N GLU A 46 2.77 -1.28 2.40
CA GLU A 46 4.21 -1.39 2.13
C GLU A 46 4.48 -2.38 0.99
N SER A 47 3.78 -3.53 0.96
CA SER A 47 3.93 -4.51 -0.10
C SER A 47 3.42 -4.00 -1.45
N ASP A 48 2.28 -3.28 -1.47
CA ASP A 48 1.72 -2.70 -2.69
C ASP A 48 2.55 -1.49 -3.17
N ALA A 49 3.10 -0.70 -2.26
CA ALA A 49 4.09 0.34 -2.55
C ALA A 49 5.35 -0.26 -3.18
N ALA A 50 5.89 -1.35 -2.64
CA ALA A 50 7.07 -2.02 -3.20
C ALA A 50 6.83 -2.49 -4.64
N LYS A 51 5.65 -3.04 -4.94
CA LYS A 51 5.28 -3.43 -6.30
C LYS A 51 5.16 -2.22 -7.23
N THR A 52 4.44 -1.19 -6.79
CA THR A 52 4.23 0.04 -7.57
C THR A 52 5.56 0.72 -7.86
N CYS A 53 6.41 0.87 -6.86
CA CYS A 53 7.75 1.44 -6.98
C CYS A 53 8.69 0.58 -7.84
N SER A 54 8.55 -0.76 -7.80
CA SER A 54 9.28 -1.65 -8.70
C SER A 54 8.84 -1.47 -10.14
N THR A 55 7.53 -1.40 -10.41
CA THR A 55 6.98 -1.12 -11.75
C THR A 55 7.44 0.25 -12.25
N ALA A 56 7.29 1.30 -11.45
CA ALA A 56 7.74 2.65 -11.79
C ALA A 56 9.25 2.71 -12.07
N SER A 57 10.06 1.95 -11.32
CA SER A 57 11.50 1.84 -11.58
C SER A 57 11.80 1.16 -12.94
N ALA A 58 11.01 0.15 -13.30
CA ALA A 58 11.15 -0.58 -14.56
C ALA A 58 10.69 0.27 -15.75
N GLU A 59 9.60 1.02 -15.60
CA GLU A 59 9.12 2.00 -16.61
C GLU A 59 10.15 3.10 -16.84
N LYS A 60 10.82 3.55 -15.77
CA LYS A 60 11.96 4.47 -15.84
C LYS A 60 13.26 3.81 -16.32
N LYS A 61 13.24 2.51 -16.66
CA LYS A 61 14.40 1.72 -17.09
C LYS A 61 15.58 1.77 -16.11
N LEU A 62 15.29 1.99 -14.82
CA LEU A 62 16.32 2.02 -13.78
C LEU A 62 16.82 0.60 -13.55
N SER A 63 18.14 0.47 -13.47
CA SER A 63 18.84 -0.80 -13.34
C SER A 63 19.89 -0.73 -12.23
N GLY A 64 20.27 -1.89 -11.67
CA GLY A 64 21.32 -1.98 -10.65
C GLY A 64 21.05 -1.08 -9.42
N ALA A 65 22.08 -0.36 -8.97
CA ALA A 65 22.01 0.48 -7.77
C ALA A 65 20.96 1.60 -7.86
N ALA A 66 20.72 2.14 -9.07
CA ALA A 66 19.73 3.20 -9.29
C ALA A 66 18.30 2.68 -9.08
N LYS A 67 18.02 1.46 -9.55
CA LYS A 67 16.74 0.79 -9.31
C LYS A 67 16.50 0.61 -7.81
N THR A 68 17.48 0.04 -7.11
CA THR A 68 17.37 -0.23 -5.67
C THR A 68 17.16 1.05 -4.87
N SER A 69 17.93 2.11 -5.15
CA SER A 69 17.79 3.40 -4.45
C SER A 69 16.44 4.05 -4.72
N PHE A 70 15.97 4.01 -5.97
CA PHE A 70 14.66 4.53 -6.34
C PHE A 70 13.53 3.77 -5.65
N THR A 71 13.53 2.43 -5.73
CA THR A 71 12.48 1.62 -5.10
C THR A 71 12.48 1.84 -3.59
N LYS A 72 13.65 1.89 -2.95
CA LYS A 72 13.75 2.12 -1.50
C LYS A 72 13.23 3.50 -1.09
N LYS A 73 13.60 4.55 -1.83
CA LYS A 73 13.10 5.92 -1.62
C LYS A 73 11.59 5.99 -1.84
N CYS A 74 11.12 5.47 -2.96
CA CYS A 74 9.71 5.46 -3.35
C CYS A 74 8.83 4.72 -2.33
N VAL A 75 9.30 3.57 -1.79
CA VAL A 75 8.55 2.85 -0.74
C VAL A 75 8.52 3.67 0.55
N SER A 76 9.63 4.27 0.97
CA SER A 76 9.66 5.12 2.17
C SER A 76 8.69 6.30 2.05
N ASP A 77 8.71 6.96 0.89
CA ASP A 77 7.85 8.10 0.59
C ASP A 77 6.38 7.68 0.52
N ALA A 78 6.08 6.53 -0.11
CA ALA A 78 4.73 5.98 -0.17
C ALA A 78 4.20 5.54 1.21
N VAL A 79 5.05 5.04 2.10
CA VAL A 79 4.67 4.65 3.46
C VAL A 79 4.52 5.86 4.38
N GLY A 80 5.28 6.93 4.13
CA GLY A 80 5.33 8.14 4.97
C GLY A 80 6.22 7.95 6.18
N ALA A 81 7.34 7.24 5.98
CA ALA A 81 8.36 6.96 6.98
C ALA A 81 9.48 8.00 6.97
#